data_AF-A0A6V8P1B6-F1
#
_entry.id   AF-A0A6V8P1B6-F1
#
_cell.length_a   1.000
_cell.length_b   1.000
_cell.length_c   1.000
_cell.angle_alpha   90.00
_cell.angle_beta   90.00
_cell.angle_gamma   90.00
#
_symmetry.space_group_name_H-M   'P 1'
#
loop_
_entity.id
_entity.type
_entity.pdbx_description
1 polymer ?
#
loop_
_entity_poly.entity_id
_entity_poly.type
_entity_poly.pdbx_seq_one_letter_code
_entity_poly.pdbx_strand_id
1 'polypeptide(L)'
;RNRYADAISCELEEKPHIYVGAATCGRASGALKLLDYINTELDKRGLAANVAQVGCIGLCYAEPLVDIAKPKHPRICYSHVTAEMIPLLIEEYLVKDNPRADLAMGTVGEGKIDGIPDLFDLAVLKPQAKIALRNCGHINAESLPEYIARGGYQGLAKVLTTMTPEEV
;
A
#
# COMPACT_ATOMS: atom_id res chain seq x y z
N ARG A 1 16.02 -4.61 -18.50
CA ARG A 1 15.07 -3.67 -17.85
C ARG A 1 13.72 -3.81 -18.52
N ASN A 2 12.65 -4.04 -17.76
CA ASN A 2 11.31 -4.30 -18.27
C ASN A 2 10.57 -2.98 -18.44
N ARG A 3 10.50 -2.46 -19.68
CA ARG A 3 9.81 -1.19 -20.01
C ARG A 3 8.36 -1.14 -19.52
N TYR A 4 7.71 -2.29 -19.40
CA TYR A 4 6.33 -2.40 -18.91
C TYR A 4 6.24 -2.17 -17.40
N ALA A 5 7.21 -2.67 -16.63
CA ALA A 5 7.30 -2.42 -15.20
C ALA A 5 7.61 -0.93 -14.90
N ASP A 6 8.48 -0.33 -15.71
CA ASP A 6 8.83 1.09 -15.59
C ASP A 6 7.61 1.99 -15.84
N ALA A 7 6.75 1.64 -16.81
CA ALA A 7 5.51 2.38 -17.10
C ALA A 7 4.49 2.31 -15.96
N ILE A 8 4.26 1.12 -15.38
CA ILE A 8 3.34 0.95 -14.24
C ILE A 8 3.84 1.72 -13.03
N SER A 9 5.15 1.68 -12.78
CA SER A 9 5.75 2.40 -11.66
C SER A 9 5.58 3.92 -11.82
N CYS A 10 5.74 4.43 -13.05
CA CYS A 10 5.53 5.84 -13.36
C CYS A 10 4.06 6.27 -13.16
N GLU A 11 3.08 5.47 -13.60
CA GLU A 11 1.65 5.75 -13.39
C GLU A 11 1.28 5.81 -11.90
N LEU A 12 1.89 4.95 -11.08
CA LEU A 12 1.70 4.93 -9.63
C LEU A 12 2.33 6.14 -8.93
N GLU A 13 3.26 6.84 -9.58
CA GLU A 13 4.01 7.97 -9.02
C GLU A 13 3.44 9.35 -9.39
N GLU A 14 2.50 9.46 -10.33
CA GLU A 14 1.97 10.76 -10.78
C GLU A 14 0.79 11.29 -9.94
N LYS A 15 0.06 10.41 -9.26
CA LYS A 15 -1.12 10.76 -8.45
C LYS A 15 -1.02 10.17 -7.04
N PRO A 16 -1.68 10.77 -6.05
CA PRO A 16 -1.81 10.13 -4.75
C PRO A 16 -2.40 8.73 -4.89
N HIS A 17 -1.89 7.79 -4.10
CA HIS A 17 -2.35 6.41 -4.06
C HIS A 17 -2.82 6.08 -2.64
N ILE A 18 -4.06 5.63 -2.52
CA ILE A 18 -4.67 5.17 -1.28
C ILE A 18 -4.77 3.64 -1.32
N TYR A 19 -4.05 2.98 -0.45
CA TYR A 19 -4.09 1.52 -0.30
C TYR A 19 -4.98 1.16 0.88
N VAL A 20 -5.92 0.24 0.68
CA VAL A 20 -6.79 -0.26 1.76
C VAL A 20 -6.49 -1.73 1.98
N GLY A 21 -6.06 -2.07 3.20
CA GLY A 21 -5.86 -3.44 3.64
C GLY A 21 -7.20 -4.19 3.69
N ALA A 22 -7.45 -5.05 2.71
CA ALA A 22 -8.72 -5.77 2.60
C ALA A 22 -8.53 -7.25 2.26
N ALA A 23 -7.56 -7.88 2.92
CA ALA A 23 -7.56 -9.33 3.15
C ALA A 23 -8.65 -9.72 4.16
N THR A 24 -8.67 -10.96 4.65
CA THR A 24 -9.73 -11.48 5.53
C THR A 24 -9.95 -10.64 6.79
N CYS A 25 -8.89 -10.27 7.51
CA CYS A 25 -8.98 -9.43 8.71
C CYS A 25 -9.49 -8.01 8.40
N GLY A 26 -8.93 -7.34 7.38
CA GLY A 26 -9.38 -6.01 6.97
C GLY A 26 -10.85 -6.00 6.52
N ARG A 27 -11.28 -7.00 5.76
CA ARG A 27 -12.69 -7.16 5.36
C ARG A 27 -13.59 -7.36 6.58
N ALA A 28 -13.19 -8.22 7.53
CA ALA A 28 -13.93 -8.43 8.77
C ALA A 28 -14.05 -7.15 9.61
N SER A 29 -13.03 -6.29 9.60
CA SER A 29 -13.01 -4.99 10.27
C SER A 29 -13.70 -3.86 9.49
N GLY A 30 -14.23 -4.13 8.29
CA GLY A 30 -15.03 -3.16 7.52
C GLY A 30 -14.32 -2.44 6.38
N ALA A 31 -13.14 -2.90 5.94
CA ALA A 31 -12.35 -2.27 4.88
C ALA A 31 -13.10 -2.07 3.54
N LEU A 32 -14.04 -2.96 3.19
CA LEU A 32 -14.83 -2.80 1.95
C LEU A 32 -15.71 -1.56 1.99
N LYS A 33 -16.30 -1.25 3.15
CA LYS A 33 -17.08 -0.02 3.32
C LYS A 33 -16.17 1.20 3.22
N LEU A 34 -14.95 1.13 3.77
CA LEU A 34 -13.99 2.23 3.66
C LEU A 34 -13.60 2.51 2.21
N LEU A 35 -13.43 1.50 1.36
CA LEU A 35 -13.21 1.69 -0.08
C LEU A 35 -14.33 2.53 -0.72
N ASP A 36 -15.59 2.19 -0.45
CA ASP A 36 -16.74 2.93 -0.98
C ASP A 36 -16.77 4.38 -0.47
N TYR A 37 -16.49 4.58 0.82
CA TYR A 37 -16.42 5.91 1.42
C TYR A 37 -15.27 6.76 0.86
N ILE A 38 -14.09 6.18 0.64
CA ILE A 38 -12.94 6.86 0.07
C ILE A 38 -13.26 7.34 -1.34
N ASN A 39 -13.80 6.46 -2.20
CA ASN A 39 -14.18 6.84 -3.57
C ASN A 39 -15.22 7.96 -3.57
N THR A 40 -16.26 7.83 -2.74
CA THR A 40 -17.31 8.86 -2.62
C THR A 40 -16.76 10.22 -2.19
N GLU A 41 -15.84 10.23 -1.22
CA GLU A 41 -15.26 11.46 -0.70
C GLU A 41 -14.27 12.11 -1.69
N LEU A 42 -13.52 11.30 -2.45
CA LEU A 42 -12.69 11.79 -3.56
C LEU A 42 -13.54 12.44 -4.66
N ASP A 43 -14.62 11.78 -5.08
CA ASP A 43 -15.55 12.29 -6.09
C ASP A 43 -16.20 13.60 -5.65
N LYS A 44 -16.69 13.65 -4.41
CA LYS A 44 -17.29 14.86 -3.81
C LYS A 44 -16.34 16.05 -3.80
N ARG A 45 -15.04 15.82 -3.65
CA ARG A 45 -14.00 16.87 -3.64
C ARG A 45 -13.38 17.13 -5.01
N GLY A 46 -13.72 16.33 -6.03
CA GLY A 46 -13.10 16.39 -7.35
C GLY A 46 -11.60 16.07 -7.33
N LEU A 47 -11.15 15.23 -6.39
CA LEU A 47 -9.75 14.84 -6.23
C LEU A 47 -9.43 13.59 -7.05
N ALA A 48 -8.36 13.64 -7.84
CA ALA A 48 -7.87 12.48 -8.56
C ALA A 48 -6.85 11.70 -7.71
N ALA A 49 -7.21 10.50 -7.27
CA ALA A 49 -6.31 9.57 -6.59
C ALA A 49 -6.58 8.13 -7.05
N ASN A 50 -5.55 7.29 -7.02
CA ASN A 50 -5.68 5.86 -7.25
C ASN A 50 -6.09 5.18 -5.94
N VAL A 51 -7.12 4.34 -5.97
CA VAL A 51 -7.56 3.58 -4.80
C VAL A 51 -7.36 2.10 -5.09
N ALA A 52 -6.54 1.43 -4.29
CA ALA A 52 -6.23 0.02 -4.45
C ALA A 52 -6.58 -0.79 -3.22
N GLN A 53 -7.24 -1.92 -3.46
CA GLN A 53 -7.34 -3.00 -2.48
C GLN A 53 -6.03 -3.77 -2.43
N VAL A 54 -5.45 -3.89 -1.23
CA VAL A 54 -4.22 -4.68 -1.02
C VAL A 54 -4.41 -5.77 0.03
N GLY A 55 -3.47 -6.71 0.05
CA GLY A 55 -3.41 -7.75 1.09
C GLY A 55 -3.06 -7.19 2.47
N CYS A 56 -3.10 -8.07 3.49
CA CYS A 56 -2.69 -7.70 4.85
C CYS A 56 -1.17 -7.66 4.97
N ILE A 57 -0.63 -6.66 5.68
CA ILE A 57 0.81 -6.53 5.95
C ILE A 57 1.27 -7.30 7.21
N GLY A 58 0.35 -7.99 7.89
CA GLY A 58 0.59 -8.77 9.11
C GLY A 58 0.29 -8.03 10.42
N LEU A 59 -0.39 -6.88 10.35
CA LEU A 59 -0.81 -6.07 11.49
C LEU A 59 -2.32 -6.23 11.77
N CYS A 60 -2.80 -7.48 11.85
CA CYS A 60 -4.24 -7.76 11.96
C CYS A 60 -4.92 -7.08 13.15
N TYR A 61 -4.18 -6.82 14.24
CA TYR A 61 -4.71 -6.12 15.42
C TYR A 61 -5.01 -4.64 15.17
N ALA A 62 -4.44 -4.06 14.12
CA ALA A 62 -4.50 -2.64 13.79
C ALA A 62 -5.48 -2.34 12.64
N GLU A 63 -6.14 -3.36 12.10
CA GLU A 63 -7.10 -3.21 10.99
C GLU A 63 -8.36 -2.43 11.43
N PRO A 64 -9.01 -1.68 10.52
CA PRO A 64 -8.63 -1.48 9.11
C PRO A 64 -7.41 -0.59 8.93
N LEU A 65 -6.50 -1.00 8.05
CA LEU A 65 -5.36 -0.19 7.62
C LEU A 65 -5.69 0.57 6.34
N VAL A 66 -5.41 1.87 6.35
CA VAL A 66 -5.43 2.71 5.15
C VAL A 66 -4.10 3.41 5.05
N ASP A 67 -3.48 3.30 3.88
CA ASP A 67 -2.21 3.94 3.62
C ASP A 67 -2.34 4.97 2.51
N ILE A 68 -1.76 6.15 2.71
CA ILE A 68 -1.79 7.23 1.72
C ILE A 68 -0.35 7.52 1.28
N ALA A 69 -0.09 7.31 0.00
CA ALA A 69 1.16 7.67 -0.65
C ALA A 69 0.94 8.90 -1.54
N LYS A 70 1.78 9.92 -1.40
CA LYS A 70 1.83 11.05 -2.33
C LYS A 70 3.10 10.98 -3.17
N PRO A 71 3.08 11.51 -4.41
CA PRO A 71 4.28 11.64 -5.22
C PRO A 71 5.40 12.30 -4.43
N LYS A 72 6.61 11.70 -4.42
CA LYS A 72 7.81 12.21 -3.72
C LYS A 72 7.73 12.28 -2.19
N HIS A 73 6.69 11.71 -1.56
CA HIS A 73 6.60 11.55 -0.10
C HIS A 73 6.57 10.07 0.27
N PRO A 74 7.07 9.69 1.46
CA PRO A 74 6.88 8.32 1.93
C PRO A 74 5.40 8.03 2.12
N ARG A 75 5.04 6.76 1.96
CA ARG A 75 3.68 6.27 2.21
C ARG A 75 3.41 6.32 3.72
N ILE A 76 2.26 6.82 4.13
CA ILE A 76 1.86 6.87 5.55
C ILE A 76 0.82 5.79 5.79
N CYS A 77 1.00 4.95 6.80
CA CYS A 77 0.04 3.95 7.24
C CYS A 77 -0.76 4.48 8.43
N TYR A 78 -2.08 4.45 8.33
CA TYR A 78 -3.02 4.78 9.40
C TYR A 78 -3.71 3.50 9.86
N SER A 79 -3.83 3.33 11.18
CA SER A 79 -4.46 2.18 11.80
C SER A 79 -5.82 2.50 12.40
N HIS A 80 -6.62 1.47 12.64
CA HIS A 80 -7.96 1.56 13.24
C HIS A 80 -8.85 2.58 12.51
N VAL A 81 -8.71 2.65 11.19
CA VAL A 81 -9.36 3.70 10.41
C VAL A 81 -10.87 3.48 10.41
N THR A 82 -11.60 4.53 10.79
CA THR A 82 -13.07 4.54 10.76
C THR A 82 -13.58 5.38 9.58
N ALA A 83 -14.87 5.27 9.27
CA ALA A 83 -15.48 6.03 8.18
C ALA A 83 -15.39 7.55 8.42
N GLU A 84 -15.47 7.99 9.68
CA GLU A 84 -15.40 9.39 10.09
C GLU A 84 -13.98 9.97 9.94
N MET A 85 -12.95 9.12 9.97
CA MET A 85 -11.57 9.53 9.76
C MET A 85 -11.26 9.80 8.27
N ILE A 86 -11.98 9.19 7.33
CA ILE A 86 -11.68 9.31 5.89
C ILE A 86 -11.74 10.76 5.38
N PRO A 87 -12.81 11.54 5.63
CA PRO A 87 -12.87 12.95 5.19
C PRO A 87 -11.73 13.77 5.79
N LEU A 88 -11.38 13.49 7.05
CA LEU A 88 -10.32 14.18 7.78
C LEU A 88 -8.94 13.87 7.18
N LEU A 89 -8.63 12.61 6.92
CA LEU A 89 -7.35 12.19 6.34
C LEU A 89 -7.18 12.73 4.92
N ILE A 90 -8.23 12.69 4.10
CA ILE A 90 -8.21 13.24 2.73
C ILE A 90 -8.00 14.75 2.79
N GLU A 91 -8.75 15.46 3.62
CA GLU A 91 -8.62 16.93 3.73
C GLU A 91 -7.25 17.36 4.26
N GLU A 92 -6.84 16.79 5.40
CA GLU A 92 -5.60 17.19 6.03
C GLU A 92 -4.40 16.82 5.17
N TYR A 93 -4.32 15.59 4.66
CA TYR A 93 -3.10 15.14 3.99
C TYR A 93 -3.06 15.39 2.48
N LEU A 94 -4.18 15.21 1.76
CA LEU A 94 -4.20 15.43 0.31
C LEU A 94 -4.44 16.90 -0.08
N VAL A 95 -5.13 17.68 0.76
CA VAL A 95 -5.43 19.09 0.45
C VAL A 95 -4.55 20.07 1.22
N LYS A 96 -4.38 19.88 2.54
CA LYS A 96 -3.63 20.81 3.41
C LYS A 96 -2.17 20.42 3.66
N ASP A 97 -1.72 19.30 3.09
CA ASP A 97 -0.36 18.77 3.25
C ASP A 97 0.02 18.40 4.70
N ASN A 98 -0.96 18.24 5.59
CA ASN A 98 -0.78 17.82 6.98
C ASN A 98 -0.92 16.29 7.12
N PRO A 99 0.16 15.55 7.45
CA PRO A 99 0.15 14.10 7.51
C PRO A 99 -0.62 13.52 8.70
N ARG A 100 -1.05 14.35 9.66
CA ARG A 100 -1.70 13.88 10.91
C ARG A 100 -0.87 12.81 11.61
N ALA A 101 0.34 13.21 12.01
CA ALA A 101 1.28 12.34 12.72
C ALA A 101 0.69 11.72 14.01
N ASP A 102 -0.29 12.38 14.63
CA ASP A 102 -1.05 11.88 15.78
C ASP A 102 -1.92 10.66 15.47
N LEU A 103 -2.30 10.45 14.20
CA LEU A 103 -3.09 9.31 13.73
C LEU A 103 -2.24 8.25 13.00
N ALA A 104 -1.00 8.60 12.64
CA ALA A 104 -0.15 7.75 11.83
C ALA A 104 0.50 6.63 12.65
N MET A 105 0.44 5.41 12.13
CA MET A 105 1.11 4.25 12.73
C MET A 105 2.58 4.18 12.32
N GLY A 106 2.89 4.59 11.09
CA GLY A 106 4.26 4.63 10.60
C GLY A 106 4.36 4.96 9.11
N THR A 107 5.56 5.29 8.65
CA THR A 107 5.87 5.46 7.24
C THR A 107 6.39 4.17 6.59
N VAL A 108 6.13 4.02 5.30
CA VAL A 108 6.58 2.90 4.46
C VAL A 108 7.35 3.48 3.27
N GLY A 109 8.54 2.93 3.00
CA GLY A 109 9.39 3.36 1.89
C GLY A 109 10.47 4.35 2.31
N GLU A 110 11.14 4.94 1.33
CA GLU A 110 12.23 5.88 1.57
C GLU A 110 11.69 7.27 1.96
N GLY A 111 12.35 7.90 2.94
CA GLY A 111 12.00 9.22 3.44
C GLY A 111 11.62 9.20 4.92
N LYS A 112 11.44 10.39 5.49
CA LYS A 112 10.99 10.57 6.88
C LYS A 112 9.95 11.69 6.92
N ILE A 113 8.99 11.54 7.81
CA ILE A 113 8.05 12.59 8.16
C ILE A 113 8.20 12.83 9.66
N ASP A 114 8.37 14.10 10.03
CA ASP A 114 8.57 14.48 11.42
C ASP A 114 7.38 14.01 12.28
N GLY A 115 7.70 13.32 13.38
CA GLY A 115 6.72 12.77 14.31
C GLY A 115 6.15 11.40 13.90
N ILE A 116 6.52 10.83 12.75
CA ILE A 116 6.04 9.51 12.32
C ILE A 116 7.22 8.53 12.23
N PRO A 117 7.18 7.40 12.96
CA PRO A 117 8.26 6.40 12.90
C PRO A 117 8.20 5.57 11.62
N ASP A 118 9.26 4.81 11.33
CA ASP A 118 9.21 3.78 10.28
C ASP A 118 8.30 2.62 10.73
N LEU A 119 7.36 2.21 9.88
CA LEU A 119 6.44 1.12 10.17
C LEU A 119 7.18 -0.20 10.45
N PHE A 120 8.30 -0.45 9.78
CA PHE A 120 9.10 -1.66 9.95
C PHE A 120 10.02 -1.61 11.17
N ASP A 121 10.14 -0.47 11.85
CA ASP A 121 10.81 -0.39 13.16
C ASP A 121 9.91 -0.81 14.33
N LEU A 122 8.61 -1.00 14.11
CA LEU A 122 7.69 -1.53 15.11
C LEU A 122 8.15 -2.90 15.61
N ALA A 123 8.04 -3.14 16.92
CA ALA A 123 8.53 -4.37 17.57
C ALA A 123 8.02 -5.66 16.93
N VAL A 124 6.79 -5.64 16.39
CA VAL A 124 6.19 -6.79 15.70
C VAL A 124 6.78 -7.03 14.30
N LEU A 125 7.22 -5.98 13.59
CA LEU A 125 7.73 -6.08 12.22
C LEU A 125 9.26 -6.11 12.13
N LYS A 126 9.95 -5.41 13.03
CA LYS A 126 11.42 -5.28 13.07
C LYS A 126 12.19 -6.61 13.01
N PRO A 127 11.79 -7.70 13.70
CA PRO A 127 12.53 -8.95 13.62
C PRO A 127 12.25 -9.76 12.33
N GLN A 128 11.33 -9.31 11.46
CA GLN A 128 10.86 -10.11 10.32
C GLN A 128 11.67 -9.83 9.05
N ALA A 129 12.21 -10.89 8.44
CA ALA A 129 12.69 -10.86 7.06
C ALA A 129 11.56 -11.32 6.11
N LYS A 130 10.81 -10.38 5.52
CA LYS A 130 9.68 -10.68 4.64
C LYS A 130 10.11 -11.09 3.23
N ILE A 131 10.66 -12.28 3.05
CA ILE A 131 11.09 -12.77 1.71
C ILE A 131 9.87 -13.18 0.87
N ALA A 132 9.09 -14.16 1.34
CA ALA A 132 7.89 -14.62 0.66
C ALA A 132 6.76 -13.56 0.70
N LEU A 133 6.70 -12.79 1.79
CA LEU A 133 5.64 -11.81 2.05
C LEU A 133 5.99 -10.38 1.58
N ARG A 134 7.08 -10.20 0.81
CA ARG A 134 7.59 -8.88 0.36
C ARG A 134 6.58 -8.02 -0.41
N ASN A 135 5.52 -8.62 -0.95
CA ASN A 135 4.49 -7.94 -1.73
C ASN A 135 3.19 -7.73 -0.93
N CYS A 136 3.03 -8.38 0.24
CA CYS A 136 1.82 -8.28 1.05
C CYS A 136 1.64 -6.84 1.56
N GLY A 137 0.46 -6.26 1.32
CA GLY A 137 0.16 -4.86 1.65
C GLY A 137 0.70 -3.82 0.67
N HIS A 138 1.41 -4.23 -0.37
CA HIS A 138 2.07 -3.30 -1.32
C HIS A 138 1.54 -3.38 -2.76
N ILE A 139 0.88 -4.48 -3.14
CA ILE A 139 0.26 -4.63 -4.46
C ILE A 139 -1.19 -5.07 -4.34
N ASN A 140 -1.98 -4.75 -5.36
CA ASN A 140 -3.25 -5.38 -5.61
C ASN A 140 -3.03 -6.84 -6.00
N ALA A 141 -3.59 -7.76 -5.22
CA ALA A 141 -3.46 -9.20 -5.42
C ALA A 141 -4.08 -9.69 -6.74
N GLU A 142 -5.01 -8.92 -7.31
CA GLU A 142 -5.69 -9.23 -8.57
C GLU A 142 -5.00 -8.55 -9.78
N SER A 143 -3.95 -7.76 -9.55
CA SER A 143 -3.20 -7.05 -10.58
C SER A 143 -1.99 -7.86 -11.04
N LEU A 144 -2.15 -8.60 -12.14
CA LEU A 144 -1.03 -9.24 -12.83
C LEU A 144 0.08 -8.25 -13.22
N PRO A 145 -0.23 -7.05 -13.74
CA PRO A 145 0.79 -6.04 -14.05
C PRO A 145 1.65 -5.64 -12.84
N GLU A 146 1.04 -5.36 -11.68
CA GLU A 146 1.79 -5.01 -10.47
C GLU A 146 2.66 -6.17 -9.96
N TYR A 147 2.16 -7.40 -10.05
CA TYR A 147 2.93 -8.57 -9.66
C TYR A 147 4.18 -8.73 -10.55
N ILE A 148 4.03 -8.60 -11.87
CA ILE A 148 5.15 -8.64 -12.83
C ILE A 148 6.13 -7.49 -12.59
N ALA A 149 5.62 -6.28 -12.31
CA ALA A 149 6.46 -5.11 -12.02
C ALA A 149 7.36 -5.33 -10.80
N ARG A 150 6.94 -6.13 -9.83
CA ARG A 150 7.73 -6.54 -8.65
C ARG A 150 8.50 -7.85 -8.84
N GLY A 151 8.76 -8.23 -10.09
CA GLY A 151 9.53 -9.43 -10.43
C GLY A 151 8.78 -10.74 -10.30
N GLY A 152 7.44 -10.69 -10.27
CA GLY A 152 6.58 -11.85 -10.43
C GLY A 152 6.93 -12.62 -11.69
N TYR A 153 6.85 -13.95 -11.61
CA TYR A 153 7.22 -14.90 -12.67
C TYR A 153 8.67 -14.88 -13.16
N GLN A 154 9.56 -14.01 -12.65
CA GLN A 154 10.97 -14.00 -13.09
C GLN A 154 11.66 -15.35 -12.83
N GLY A 155 11.40 -15.97 -11.67
CA GLY A 155 11.91 -17.31 -11.35
C GLY A 155 11.38 -18.37 -12.32
N LEU A 156 10.07 -18.34 -12.61
CA LEU A 156 9.46 -19.26 -13.57
C LEU A 156 10.03 -19.07 -14.98
N ALA A 157 10.16 -17.83 -15.44
CA ALA A 157 10.73 -17.50 -16.74
C ALA A 157 12.17 -18.02 -16.86
N LYS A 158 12.98 -17.84 -15.81
CA LYS A 158 14.34 -18.38 -15.76
C LYS A 158 14.35 -19.90 -15.88
N VAL A 159 13.55 -20.59 -15.05
CA VAL A 159 13.46 -22.06 -15.06
C VAL A 159 13.08 -22.59 -16.44
N LEU A 160 12.05 -22.02 -17.06
CA LEU A 160 11.52 -22.51 -18.34
C LEU A 160 12.45 -22.22 -19.53
N THR A 161 13.37 -21.27 -19.42
CA THR A 161 14.17 -20.80 -20.58
C THR A 161 15.66 -21.07 -20.47
N THR A 162 16.20 -21.24 -19.27
CA THR A 162 17.65 -21.35 -19.06
C THR A 162 18.09 -22.52 -18.20
N MET A 163 17.18 -23.36 -17.69
CA MET A 163 17.51 -24.41 -16.73
C MET A 163 17.03 -25.78 -17.22
N THR A 164 17.77 -26.83 -16.92
CA THR A 164 17.31 -28.22 -17.07
C THR A 164 16.48 -28.65 -15.87
N PRO A 165 15.70 -29.75 -15.97
CA PRO A 165 14.95 -30.28 -14.83
C PRO A 165 15.79 -30.55 -13.58
N GLU A 166 17.06 -30.94 -13.74
CA GLU A 166 17.99 -31.22 -12.63
C GLU A 166 18.51 -29.95 -11.93
N GLU A 167 18.43 -28.79 -12.59
CA GLU A 167 18.94 -27.51 -12.05
C GLU A 167 17.88 -26.75 -11.23
N VAL A 168 16.60 -27.16 -11.29
CA VAL A 168 15.45 -26.54 -10.61
C VAL A 168 15.31 -27.01 -9.17
#